data_AF-A0A084W566-F1
#
_entry.id   AF-A0A084W566-F1
#
_cell.length_a   1.000
_cell.length_b   1.000
_cell.length_c   1.000
_cell.angle_alpha   90.00
_cell.angle_beta   90.00
_cell.angle_gamma   90.00
#
_symmetry.space_group_name_H-M   'P 1'
#
loop_
_entity.id
_entity.type
_entity.pdbx_description
1 polymer ?
#
loop_
_entity_poly.entity_id
_entity_poly.type
_entity_poly.pdbx_seq_one_letter_code
_entity_poly.pdbx_strand_id
1 'polypeptide(L)'
;MQQFCCCLGSRTDKVSPGESFDHSKSPSPRSDESSNIFQTERHCTDILFIAIKAAFILILLVLIIYCMAFGDIYRIINGYDDCANVCGRDNRPDQSLPCKGADRTDEKFLLVEESGGTESALHRMCVANCEEVEGFKPFLNRCVRKNNPTEAVATRTGLRNFFQEVSEDLEGCYREMLWLAAIAFVLSLLTLLLLRVLPGLIVWLVLAAVMLACTAGTLWLWFKWRYESEQLSASAGDSARMRMNNWLYYAIAATVATLIVLLVILVMRKRIKLVVQLFKEAGKAIASMPFLLAEPVLTFVTIAAVIVLYVYFTVWIESAGMLVVESNSSAKYVKDSTMLFTRWYNLLAFLWFCQFVIGCQHMVIAGAVAGWFFTRNKATLGHPIARSYGNLVRYHLGTVAFGSFVIALVQLLRTLLKLLMHSVRNPQNRVTSFLFDCCQCCLQCFERFLQYLTRNAYILTAMHGDPFCRAGRNAFRLLTSNALRVFAINSVGDFVLVLAKVFVVVATVLIGMELIQQKPGMHHPYVPLILVGIFAYLVAHCFMTVYEMTVDTIFLCFCEDCESNDGISRPYFMSRGLMEFVQNSKKALAVDSRTATTNQALRDGKAWTAANNKPSATADTMQQHQRATAISETVD
;
A
#
# COMPACT_ATOMS: atom_id res chain seq x y z
N MET A 1 -14.47 47.71 -6.63
CA MET A 1 -13.34 47.19 -7.43
C MET A 1 -12.14 48.06 -7.05
N GLN A 2 -11.02 47.47 -6.58
CA GLN A 2 -9.92 48.07 -5.77
C GLN A 2 -10.18 48.22 -4.25
N GLN A 3 -10.16 47.11 -3.51
CA GLN A 3 -9.79 47.04 -2.09
C GLN A 3 -9.70 45.57 -1.60
N PHE A 4 -8.87 44.74 -2.24
CA PHE A 4 -8.57 43.36 -1.77
C PHE A 4 -7.24 42.87 -2.34
N CYS A 5 -6.14 43.59 -2.06
CA CYS A 5 -4.79 43.12 -2.36
C CYS A 5 -3.80 43.92 -1.52
N CYS A 6 -3.43 43.40 -0.34
CA CYS A 6 -2.18 43.68 0.40
C CYS A 6 -2.28 43.12 1.84
N CYS A 7 -2.23 41.80 2.00
CA CYS A 7 -1.98 41.13 3.30
C CYS A 7 -1.25 39.79 3.12
N LEU A 8 -0.36 39.67 2.13
CA LEU A 8 0.57 38.55 1.97
C LEU A 8 1.97 38.99 2.39
N GLY A 9 2.12 39.35 3.67
CA GLY A 9 3.41 39.42 4.33
C GLY A 9 3.69 38.07 5.00
N SER A 10 4.65 37.31 4.50
CA SER A 10 5.05 36.03 5.09
C SER A 10 5.61 36.26 6.49
N ARG A 11 4.82 35.95 7.53
CA ARG A 11 5.32 35.83 8.90
C ARG A 11 6.24 34.61 8.93
N THR A 12 7.52 34.81 9.26
CA THR A 12 8.51 33.74 9.32
C THR A 12 8.23 32.83 10.52
N ASP A 13 7.57 31.69 10.28
CA ASP A 13 7.25 30.63 11.27
C ASP A 13 8.47 29.89 11.85
N LYS A 14 9.68 30.40 11.67
CA LYS A 14 10.94 29.72 12.03
C LYS A 14 11.58 30.37 13.24
N VAL A 15 12.20 29.54 14.07
CA VAL A 15 12.94 29.99 15.26
C VAL A 15 14.35 30.31 14.80
N SER A 16 14.72 31.59 14.84
CA SER A 16 16.13 32.00 14.79
C SER A 16 16.69 31.96 16.22
N PRO A 17 18.00 31.74 16.42
CA PRO A 17 18.61 31.88 17.74
C PRO A 17 18.35 33.31 18.26
N GLY A 18 18.09 33.42 19.57
CA GLY A 18 17.62 34.63 20.23
C GLY A 18 18.50 35.86 19.98
N GLU A 19 17.84 37.00 19.79
CA GLU A 19 18.47 38.33 19.76
C GLU A 19 19.03 38.66 21.14
N SER A 20 20.35 38.50 21.31
CA SER A 20 21.22 39.31 22.18
C SER A 20 22.68 38.91 21.99
N PHE A 21 23.11 38.69 20.74
CA PHE A 21 24.52 38.56 20.42
C PHE A 21 24.99 39.78 19.64
N ASP A 22 25.91 40.50 20.26
CA ASP A 22 26.57 41.70 19.78
C ASP A 22 27.01 41.55 18.31
N HIS A 23 26.52 42.42 17.44
CA HIS A 23 26.73 42.38 15.99
C HIS A 23 28.15 42.76 15.53
N SER A 24 29.11 42.93 16.45
CA SER A 24 30.44 43.46 16.11
C SER A 24 31.50 42.41 15.80
N LYS A 25 31.24 41.11 15.98
CA LYS A 25 32.21 40.04 15.66
C LYS A 25 31.55 38.72 15.23
N SER A 26 30.99 38.65 14.03
CA SER A 26 30.82 37.36 13.35
C SER A 26 30.85 37.53 11.83
N PRO A 27 31.60 36.67 11.11
CA PRO A 27 31.50 36.65 9.66
C PRO A 27 30.13 36.09 9.26
N SER A 28 29.58 36.60 8.16
CA SER A 28 28.34 36.16 7.51
C SER A 28 28.10 34.65 7.63
N PRO A 29 26.88 34.17 7.95
CA PRO A 29 26.62 32.74 8.08
C PRO A 29 26.79 32.06 6.72
N ARG A 30 27.84 31.25 6.60
CA ARG A 30 28.07 30.39 5.43
C ARG A 30 27.00 29.31 5.37
N SER A 31 26.71 28.86 4.15
CA SER A 31 25.85 27.74 3.76
C SER A 31 26.18 26.37 4.41
N ASP A 32 27.06 26.32 5.40
CA ASP A 32 27.65 25.11 5.97
C ASP A 32 26.85 24.50 7.14
N GLU A 33 25.90 25.20 7.78
CA GLU A 33 25.19 24.63 8.95
C GLU A 33 24.12 23.57 8.61
N SER A 34 23.59 23.54 7.38
CA SER A 34 22.71 22.46 6.92
C SER A 34 23.47 21.18 6.53
N SER A 35 24.81 21.21 6.51
CA SER A 35 25.64 20.14 5.94
C SER A 35 25.76 18.88 6.80
N ASN A 36 25.46 18.95 8.11
CA ASN A 36 25.76 17.85 9.04
C ASN A 36 24.64 16.79 9.19
N ILE A 37 23.43 17.01 8.67
CA ILE A 37 22.30 16.07 8.84
C ILE A 37 21.83 15.50 7.49
N PHE A 38 21.69 16.36 6.48
CA PHE A 38 21.40 15.93 5.12
C PHE A 38 22.70 15.85 4.33
N GLN A 39 23.25 14.64 4.21
CA GLN A 39 24.57 14.46 3.61
C GLN A 39 24.55 14.86 2.13
N THR A 40 25.31 15.89 1.80
CA THR A 40 25.46 16.43 0.45
C THR A 40 26.43 15.60 -0.39
N GLU A 41 27.43 14.98 0.24
CA GLU A 41 28.36 14.03 -0.36
C GLU A 41 27.82 12.60 -0.28
N ARG A 42 27.42 12.05 -1.43
CA ARG A 42 26.81 10.71 -1.52
C ARG A 42 27.70 9.75 -2.28
N HIS A 43 27.68 8.49 -1.85
CA HIS A 43 28.33 7.37 -2.51
C HIS A 43 27.30 6.36 -3.00
N CYS A 44 27.66 5.56 -4.00
CA CYS A 44 26.79 4.51 -4.51
C CYS A 44 26.58 3.43 -3.43
N THR A 45 25.33 3.09 -3.16
CA THR A 45 24.94 2.14 -2.12
C THR A 45 24.49 0.80 -2.72
N ASP A 46 24.86 -0.30 -2.05
CA ASP A 46 24.44 -1.67 -2.37
C ASP A 46 24.63 -2.06 -3.86
N ILE A 47 25.77 -1.67 -4.46
CA ILE A 47 26.08 -1.85 -5.91
C ILE A 47 25.95 -3.32 -6.35
N LEU A 48 26.24 -4.26 -5.46
CA LEU A 48 26.07 -5.69 -5.73
C LEU A 48 24.63 -6.02 -6.17
N PHE A 49 23.61 -5.42 -5.55
CA PHE A 49 22.22 -5.75 -5.85
C PHE A 49 21.73 -5.16 -7.17
N ILE A 50 22.30 -4.04 -7.63
CA ILE A 50 22.02 -3.58 -9.00
C ILE A 50 22.69 -4.49 -10.04
N ALA A 51 23.89 -5.00 -9.76
CA ALA A 51 24.55 -5.98 -10.61
C ALA A 51 23.78 -7.32 -10.66
N ILE A 52 23.32 -7.82 -9.50
CA ILE A 52 22.46 -9.02 -9.41
C ILE A 52 21.18 -8.80 -10.22
N LYS A 53 20.54 -7.63 -10.10
CA LYS A 53 19.33 -7.32 -10.87
C LYS A 53 19.60 -7.30 -12.38
N ALA A 54 20.71 -6.72 -12.82
CA ALA A 54 21.11 -6.73 -14.23
C ALA A 54 21.35 -8.15 -14.76
N ALA A 55 22.06 -8.98 -13.99
CA ALA A 55 22.27 -10.40 -14.31
C ALA A 55 20.94 -11.18 -14.36
N PHE A 56 20.04 -10.91 -13.41
CA PHE A 56 18.71 -11.51 -13.37
C PHE A 56 17.89 -11.17 -14.63
N ILE A 57 17.94 -9.91 -15.09
CA ILE A 57 17.28 -9.49 -16.33
C ILE A 57 17.87 -10.22 -17.54
N LEU A 58 19.20 -10.33 -17.61
CA LEU A 58 19.86 -11.03 -18.72
C LEU A 58 19.46 -12.51 -18.77
N ILE A 59 19.42 -13.19 -17.61
CA ILE A 59 18.95 -14.58 -17.52
C ILE A 59 17.48 -14.68 -17.95
N LEU A 60 16.61 -13.76 -17.50
CA LEU A 60 15.21 -13.73 -17.93
C LEU A 60 15.11 -13.68 -19.45
N LEU A 61 15.84 -12.77 -20.09
CA LEU A 61 15.79 -12.61 -21.55
C LEU A 61 16.24 -13.87 -22.27
N VAL A 62 17.30 -14.54 -21.82
CA VAL A 62 17.77 -15.81 -22.39
C VAL A 62 16.69 -16.89 -22.26
N LEU A 63 16.07 -17.04 -21.09
CA LEU A 63 15.00 -18.01 -20.86
C LEU A 63 13.76 -17.73 -21.72
N ILE A 64 13.39 -16.46 -21.88
CA ILE A 64 12.29 -16.05 -22.74
C ILE A 64 12.60 -16.34 -24.21
N ILE A 65 13.82 -16.05 -24.69
CA ILE A 65 14.24 -16.38 -26.07
C ILE A 65 14.17 -17.90 -26.29
N TYR A 66 14.61 -18.70 -25.32
CA TYR A 66 14.45 -20.15 -25.38
C TYR A 66 12.98 -20.57 -25.50
N CYS A 67 12.08 -20.03 -24.66
CA CYS A 67 10.65 -20.30 -24.77
C CYS A 67 10.06 -19.86 -26.13
N MET A 68 10.51 -18.73 -26.69
CA MET A 68 10.07 -18.26 -28.01
C MET A 68 10.53 -19.20 -29.14
N ALA A 69 11.73 -19.77 -29.05
CA ALA A 69 12.26 -20.69 -30.06
C ALA A 69 11.42 -21.98 -30.19
N PHE A 70 10.80 -22.42 -29.09
CA PHE A 70 9.91 -23.61 -29.06
C PHE A 70 8.43 -23.27 -28.90
N GLY A 71 8.10 -21.98 -28.93
CA GLY A 71 6.76 -21.44 -28.69
C GLY A 71 6.07 -21.06 -29.99
N ASP A 72 4.75 -21.26 -30.00
CA ASP A 72 3.89 -20.71 -31.01
C ASP A 72 2.59 -20.25 -30.34
N ILE A 73 2.40 -18.93 -30.25
CA ILE A 73 1.26 -18.30 -29.58
C ILE A 73 -0.07 -18.83 -30.15
N TYR A 74 -0.11 -19.17 -31.44
CA TYR A 74 -1.33 -19.65 -32.09
C TYR A 74 -1.77 -21.02 -31.56
N ARG A 75 -0.90 -21.80 -30.90
CA ARG A 75 -1.30 -23.03 -30.18
C ARG A 75 -2.23 -22.73 -29.01
N ILE A 76 -2.11 -21.57 -28.37
CA ILE A 76 -3.02 -21.14 -27.30
C ILE A 76 -4.32 -20.61 -27.92
N ILE A 77 -4.18 -19.71 -28.89
CA ILE A 77 -5.30 -18.98 -29.49
C ILE A 77 -6.22 -19.93 -30.27
N ASN A 78 -5.67 -20.76 -31.15
CA ASN A 78 -6.42 -21.61 -32.08
C ASN A 78 -6.51 -23.07 -31.60
N GLY A 79 -5.53 -23.53 -30.81
CA GLY A 79 -5.40 -24.95 -30.49
C GLY A 79 -4.73 -25.75 -31.61
N TYR A 80 -4.53 -27.05 -31.37
CA TYR A 80 -3.88 -27.96 -32.32
C TYR A 80 -4.56 -29.33 -32.32
N ASP A 81 -4.57 -30.00 -33.48
CA ASP A 81 -5.10 -31.36 -33.66
C ASP A 81 -4.15 -32.45 -33.12
N ASP A 82 -4.56 -33.71 -33.16
CA ASP A 82 -3.71 -34.83 -32.72
C ASP A 82 -2.45 -35.02 -33.56
N CYS A 83 -2.37 -34.41 -34.75
CA CYS A 83 -1.16 -34.36 -35.58
C CYS A 83 -0.28 -33.14 -35.29
N ALA A 84 -0.58 -32.40 -34.21
CA ALA A 84 0.09 -31.17 -33.83
C ALA A 84 0.07 -30.06 -34.90
N ASN A 85 -0.93 -30.08 -35.79
CA ASN A 85 -1.23 -28.99 -36.70
C ASN A 85 -2.07 -27.94 -35.96
N VAL A 86 -1.67 -26.68 -36.06
CA VAL A 86 -2.42 -25.55 -35.50
C VAL A 86 -3.61 -25.25 -36.42
N CYS A 87 -4.81 -25.18 -35.84
CA CYS A 87 -6.03 -24.92 -36.59
C CYS A 87 -6.04 -23.51 -37.21
N GLY A 88 -6.63 -23.35 -38.39
CA GLY A 88 -6.78 -22.07 -39.09
C GLY A 88 -5.52 -21.53 -39.75
N ARG A 89 -4.49 -22.36 -39.97
CA ARG A 89 -3.21 -21.96 -40.59
C ARG A 89 -2.59 -23.09 -41.42
N ASP A 90 -1.69 -22.70 -42.32
CA ASP A 90 -0.78 -23.61 -43.00
C ASP A 90 0.35 -24.06 -42.04
N ASN A 91 0.56 -25.37 -41.95
CA ASN A 91 1.47 -25.98 -40.98
C ASN A 91 2.74 -26.48 -41.66
N ARG A 92 3.87 -26.39 -40.96
CA ARG A 92 5.14 -26.90 -41.48
C ARG A 92 5.26 -28.41 -41.29
N PRO A 93 5.70 -29.16 -42.31
CA PRO A 93 5.89 -30.59 -42.21
C PRO A 93 7.02 -30.94 -41.24
N ASP A 94 6.91 -32.12 -40.64
CA ASP A 94 7.90 -32.65 -39.69
C ASP A 94 8.22 -34.10 -40.03
N GLN A 95 9.50 -34.43 -40.16
CA GLN A 95 9.92 -35.79 -40.52
C GLN A 95 9.58 -36.82 -39.44
N SER A 96 9.42 -36.38 -38.18
CA SER A 96 9.09 -37.26 -37.05
C SER A 96 7.62 -37.67 -36.99
N LEU A 97 6.73 -36.95 -37.68
CA LEU A 97 5.28 -37.19 -37.65
C LEU A 97 4.67 -36.98 -39.05
N PRO A 98 4.38 -38.05 -39.81
CA PRO A 98 3.94 -37.95 -41.21
C PRO A 98 2.66 -37.14 -41.43
N CYS A 99 1.76 -37.06 -40.45
CA CYS A 99 0.52 -36.30 -40.56
C CYS A 99 0.64 -34.81 -40.17
N LYS A 100 1.83 -34.38 -39.72
CA LYS A 100 2.12 -32.97 -39.43
C LYS A 100 2.52 -32.24 -40.70
N GLY A 101 2.03 -31.01 -40.86
CA GLY A 101 2.21 -30.20 -42.06
C GLY A 101 0.98 -30.16 -42.96
N ALA A 102 -0.19 -30.55 -42.44
CA ALA A 102 -1.44 -30.41 -43.17
C ALA A 102 -1.86 -28.93 -43.21
N ASP A 103 -2.34 -28.47 -44.37
CA ASP A 103 -2.97 -27.16 -44.47
C ASP A 103 -4.31 -27.19 -43.72
N ARG A 104 -4.41 -26.39 -42.66
CA ARG A 104 -5.61 -26.26 -41.81
C ARG A 104 -6.21 -24.87 -41.92
N THR A 105 -5.89 -24.11 -42.97
CA THR A 105 -6.32 -22.70 -43.13
C THR A 105 -7.85 -22.54 -43.10
N ASP A 106 -8.57 -23.48 -43.71
CA ASP A 106 -10.04 -23.48 -43.74
C ASP A 106 -10.68 -24.07 -42.47
N GLU A 107 -9.91 -24.81 -41.68
CA GLU A 107 -10.35 -25.50 -40.46
C GLU A 107 -9.94 -24.71 -39.21
N LYS A 108 -10.71 -23.67 -38.88
CA LYS A 108 -10.32 -22.65 -37.88
C LYS A 108 -10.58 -23.04 -36.43
N PHE A 109 -11.45 -24.02 -36.16
CA PHE A 109 -11.88 -24.35 -34.82
C PHE A 109 -11.31 -25.68 -34.34
N LEU A 110 -10.85 -25.72 -33.08
CA LEU A 110 -10.46 -26.97 -32.44
C LEU A 110 -11.68 -27.66 -31.80
N LEU A 111 -11.96 -28.88 -32.24
CA LEU A 111 -12.91 -29.80 -31.62
C LEU A 111 -12.17 -30.83 -30.77
N VAL A 112 -12.73 -31.13 -29.59
CA VAL A 112 -12.20 -32.13 -28.67
C VAL A 112 -13.32 -33.09 -28.29
N GLU A 113 -13.16 -34.36 -28.64
CA GLU A 113 -14.16 -35.42 -28.40
C GLU A 113 -13.57 -36.53 -27.53
N GLU A 114 -14.42 -37.18 -26.72
CA GLU A 114 -14.02 -38.34 -25.92
C GLU A 114 -14.31 -39.61 -26.71
N SER A 115 -13.29 -40.42 -26.98
CA SER A 115 -13.46 -41.66 -27.72
C SER A 115 -14.15 -42.71 -26.85
N GLY A 116 -15.25 -43.30 -27.32
CA GLY A 116 -16.14 -44.21 -26.56
C GLY A 116 -15.58 -45.60 -26.24
N GLY A 117 -14.27 -45.76 -26.10
CA GLY A 117 -13.60 -47.01 -25.71
C GLY A 117 -13.43 -47.18 -24.20
N THR A 118 -12.93 -48.34 -23.77
CA THR A 118 -12.66 -48.69 -22.36
C THR A 118 -11.57 -47.85 -21.67
N GLU A 119 -10.83 -47.02 -22.43
CA GLU A 119 -9.93 -45.99 -21.92
C GLU A 119 -10.36 -44.64 -22.50
N SER A 120 -10.60 -43.63 -21.64
CA SER A 120 -10.97 -42.26 -22.03
C SER A 120 -9.84 -41.55 -22.79
N ALA A 121 -9.67 -41.86 -24.07
CA ALA A 121 -8.77 -41.15 -24.96
C ALA A 121 -9.47 -39.91 -25.54
N LEU A 122 -8.91 -38.72 -25.30
CA LEU A 122 -9.36 -37.49 -25.95
C LEU A 122 -8.84 -37.43 -27.40
N HIS A 123 -9.72 -37.19 -28.35
CA HIS A 123 -9.40 -36.94 -29.75
C HIS A 123 -9.49 -35.44 -30.07
N ARG A 124 -8.49 -34.88 -30.75
CA ARG A 124 -8.42 -33.45 -31.12
C ARG A 124 -8.38 -33.30 -32.63
N MET A 125 -9.30 -32.53 -33.18
CA MET A 125 -9.40 -32.32 -34.62
C MET A 125 -9.73 -30.86 -34.97
N CYS A 126 -9.17 -30.37 -36.06
CA CYS A 126 -9.53 -29.07 -36.61
C CYS A 126 -10.78 -29.22 -37.49
N VAL A 127 -11.73 -28.29 -37.36
CA VAL A 127 -12.97 -28.28 -38.14
C VAL A 127 -13.25 -26.88 -38.69
N ALA A 128 -13.87 -26.82 -39.86
CA ALA A 128 -14.26 -25.56 -40.50
C ALA A 128 -15.44 -24.90 -39.77
N ASN A 129 -16.40 -25.69 -39.29
CA ASN A 129 -17.56 -25.21 -38.57
C ASN A 129 -17.92 -26.15 -37.40
N CYS A 130 -18.07 -25.59 -36.20
CA CYS A 130 -18.49 -26.36 -35.02
C CYS A 130 -19.95 -26.80 -35.07
N GLU A 131 -20.79 -26.14 -35.87
CA GLU A 131 -22.23 -26.43 -35.95
C GLU A 131 -22.55 -27.68 -36.77
N GLU A 132 -21.61 -28.13 -37.60
CA GLU A 132 -21.70 -29.38 -38.38
C GLU A 132 -21.62 -30.62 -37.47
N VAL A 133 -21.03 -30.46 -36.28
CA VAL A 133 -20.93 -31.53 -35.28
C VAL A 133 -22.08 -31.43 -34.29
N GLU A 134 -22.89 -32.48 -34.21
CA GLU A 134 -24.11 -32.49 -33.42
C GLU A 134 -23.80 -32.20 -31.94
N GLY A 135 -24.48 -31.20 -31.38
CA GLY A 135 -24.30 -30.81 -29.99
C GLY A 135 -23.08 -29.93 -29.72
N PHE A 136 -22.40 -29.35 -30.72
CA PHE A 136 -21.32 -28.37 -30.53
C PHE A 136 -21.67 -27.00 -31.12
N LYS A 137 -21.04 -25.95 -30.59
CA LYS A 137 -21.13 -24.56 -31.05
C LYS A 137 -19.76 -23.88 -30.98
N PRO A 138 -19.50 -22.84 -31.79
CA PRO A 138 -18.24 -22.11 -31.72
C PRO A 138 -18.20 -21.20 -30.47
N PHE A 139 -17.06 -21.19 -29.79
CA PHE A 139 -16.71 -20.22 -28.76
C PHE A 139 -15.22 -19.88 -28.86
N LEU A 140 -14.90 -18.64 -29.26
CA LEU A 140 -13.57 -18.28 -29.75
C LEU A 140 -13.15 -19.27 -30.86
N ASN A 141 -11.89 -19.71 -30.90
CA ASN A 141 -11.41 -20.66 -31.91
C ASN A 141 -11.55 -22.13 -31.46
N ARG A 142 -12.59 -22.44 -30.67
CA ARG A 142 -12.83 -23.79 -30.12
C ARG A 142 -14.30 -24.18 -30.24
N CYS A 143 -14.56 -25.47 -30.44
CA CYS A 143 -15.89 -26.03 -30.40
C CYS A 143 -16.22 -26.47 -28.97
N VAL A 144 -17.32 -25.95 -28.43
CA VAL A 144 -17.78 -26.24 -27.07
C VAL A 144 -19.15 -26.91 -27.15
N ARG A 145 -19.40 -27.90 -26.30
CA ARG A 145 -20.67 -28.62 -26.27
C ARG A 145 -21.84 -27.68 -25.94
N LYS A 146 -22.93 -27.71 -26.70
CA LYS A 146 -24.17 -26.94 -26.47
C LYS A 146 -24.78 -27.23 -25.09
N ASN A 147 -24.67 -28.48 -24.62
CA ASN A 147 -25.11 -28.92 -23.29
C ASN A 147 -23.98 -28.90 -22.25
N ASN A 148 -22.99 -28.00 -22.38
CA ASN A 148 -21.95 -27.89 -21.36
C ASN A 148 -22.61 -27.52 -20.02
N PRO A 149 -22.25 -28.16 -18.89
CA PRO A 149 -22.78 -27.79 -17.59
C PRO A 149 -22.60 -26.29 -17.31
N THR A 150 -21.54 -25.67 -17.81
CA THR A 150 -21.29 -24.22 -17.67
C THR A 150 -22.29 -23.35 -18.41
N GLU A 151 -22.83 -23.78 -19.56
CA GLU A 151 -23.85 -23.03 -20.32
C GLU A 151 -25.26 -23.37 -19.85
N ALA A 152 -25.54 -24.65 -19.58
CA ALA A 152 -26.78 -25.04 -18.91
C ALA A 152 -26.92 -24.29 -17.58
N VAL A 153 -25.82 -24.09 -16.84
CA VAL A 153 -25.77 -23.22 -15.66
C VAL A 153 -25.90 -21.76 -16.07
N ALA A 154 -25.06 -21.18 -16.94
CA ALA A 154 -25.12 -19.75 -17.29
C ALA A 154 -26.46 -19.28 -17.88
N THR A 155 -27.18 -20.16 -18.58
CA THR A 155 -28.49 -19.87 -19.18
C THR A 155 -29.61 -20.13 -18.17
N ARG A 156 -29.52 -21.18 -17.33
CA ARG A 156 -30.45 -21.38 -16.19
C ARG A 156 -30.28 -20.32 -15.11
N THR A 157 -29.09 -19.76 -14.92
CA THR A 157 -28.79 -18.70 -13.95
C THR A 157 -29.04 -17.30 -14.50
N GLY A 158 -29.36 -17.15 -15.79
CA GLY A 158 -29.61 -15.84 -16.43
C GLY A 158 -28.36 -15.00 -16.67
N LEU A 159 -27.16 -15.57 -16.48
CA LEU A 159 -25.88 -14.86 -16.55
C LEU A 159 -25.61 -14.24 -17.93
N ARG A 160 -26.03 -14.91 -19.02
CA ARG A 160 -25.84 -14.41 -20.40
C ARG A 160 -26.65 -13.13 -20.65
N ASN A 161 -27.92 -13.12 -20.26
CA ASN A 161 -28.78 -11.95 -20.39
C ASN A 161 -28.25 -10.82 -19.52
N PHE A 162 -27.83 -11.13 -18.29
CA PHE A 162 -27.16 -10.17 -17.41
C PHE A 162 -25.92 -9.53 -18.06
N PHE A 163 -25.02 -10.30 -18.67
CA PHE A 163 -23.83 -9.73 -19.32
C PHE A 163 -24.16 -8.85 -20.52
N GLN A 164 -25.16 -9.23 -21.32
CA GLN A 164 -25.59 -8.43 -22.46
C GLN A 164 -26.24 -7.12 -22.00
N GLU A 165 -27.18 -7.19 -21.05
CA GLU A 165 -27.83 -6.03 -20.42
C GLU A 165 -26.80 -5.09 -19.78
N VAL A 166 -25.81 -5.63 -19.05
CA VAL A 166 -24.71 -4.84 -18.46
C VAL A 166 -23.85 -4.18 -19.54
N SER A 167 -23.57 -4.86 -20.65
CA SER A 167 -22.79 -4.27 -21.76
C SER A 167 -23.53 -3.10 -22.38
N GLU A 168 -24.83 -3.26 -22.64
CA GLU A 168 -25.70 -2.22 -23.18
C GLU A 168 -25.81 -1.03 -22.20
N ASP A 169 -25.96 -1.30 -20.90
CA ASP A 169 -25.96 -0.29 -19.83
C ASP A 169 -24.65 0.50 -19.78
N LEU A 170 -23.50 -0.18 -19.87
CA LEU A 170 -22.17 0.45 -19.84
C LEU A 170 -21.93 1.34 -21.06
N GLU A 171 -22.34 0.89 -22.24
CA GLU A 171 -22.28 1.68 -23.47
C GLU A 171 -23.26 2.87 -23.42
N GLY A 172 -24.40 2.72 -22.74
CA GLY A 172 -25.36 3.81 -22.53
C GLY A 172 -24.87 4.89 -21.54
N CYS A 173 -24.03 4.53 -20.55
CA CYS A 173 -23.63 5.42 -19.46
C CYS A 173 -22.13 5.82 -19.43
N TYR A 174 -21.34 5.46 -20.45
CA TYR A 174 -19.89 5.72 -20.46
C TYR A 174 -19.52 7.20 -20.29
N ARG A 175 -20.33 8.14 -20.82
CA ARG A 175 -20.09 9.59 -20.70
C ARG A 175 -20.19 10.05 -19.24
N GLU A 176 -21.19 9.56 -18.51
CA GLU A 176 -21.40 9.85 -17.11
C GLU A 176 -20.31 9.21 -16.25
N MET A 177 -19.87 7.99 -16.59
CA MET A 177 -18.73 7.35 -15.94
C MET A 177 -17.45 8.17 -16.10
N LEU A 178 -17.19 8.76 -17.27
CA LEU A 178 -16.05 9.65 -17.49
C LEU A 178 -16.15 10.94 -16.66
N TRP A 179 -17.34 11.55 -16.57
CA TRP A 179 -17.56 12.71 -15.70
C TRP A 179 -17.36 12.36 -14.22
N LEU A 180 -17.87 11.22 -13.76
CA LEU A 180 -17.68 10.74 -12.40
C LEU A 180 -16.21 10.42 -12.09
N ALA A 181 -15.46 9.91 -13.06
CA ALA A 181 -14.01 9.72 -12.96
C ALA A 181 -13.28 11.06 -12.76
N ALA A 182 -13.65 12.10 -13.51
CA ALA A 182 -13.11 13.45 -13.33
C ALA A 182 -13.50 14.05 -11.97
N ILE A 183 -14.75 13.85 -11.53
CA ILE A 183 -15.22 14.29 -10.19
C ILE A 183 -14.42 13.58 -9.10
N ALA A 184 -14.19 12.28 -9.19
CA ALA A 184 -13.39 11.52 -8.22
C ALA A 184 -11.95 12.06 -8.11
N PHE A 185 -11.35 12.44 -9.24
CA PHE A 185 -10.04 13.08 -9.27
C PHE A 185 -10.05 14.45 -8.57
N VAL A 186 -11.04 15.30 -8.88
CA VAL A 186 -11.20 16.61 -8.23
C VAL A 186 -11.48 16.48 -6.74
N LEU A 187 -12.36 15.55 -6.34
CA LEU A 187 -12.64 15.25 -4.93
C LEU A 187 -11.41 14.74 -4.19
N SER A 188 -10.55 13.94 -4.84
CA SER A 188 -9.29 13.49 -4.25
C SER A 188 -8.34 14.65 -3.98
N LEU A 189 -8.16 15.54 -4.95
CA LEU A 189 -7.35 16.76 -4.78
C LEU A 189 -7.94 17.71 -3.72
N LEU A 190 -9.27 17.87 -3.71
CA LEU A 190 -9.97 18.68 -2.70
C LEU A 190 -9.77 18.09 -1.30
N THR A 191 -9.82 16.77 -1.15
CA THR A 191 -9.61 16.10 0.14
C THR A 191 -8.17 16.29 0.62
N LEU A 192 -7.19 16.23 -0.28
CA LEU A 192 -5.79 16.59 0.06
C LEU A 192 -5.67 18.05 0.52
N LEU A 193 -6.35 18.98 -0.14
CA LEU A 193 -6.36 20.38 0.26
C LEU A 193 -7.05 20.57 1.61
N LEU A 194 -8.14 19.85 1.88
CA LEU A 194 -8.83 19.87 3.16
C LEU A 194 -7.92 19.36 4.30
N LEU A 195 -7.18 18.27 4.06
CA LEU A 195 -6.17 17.73 4.98
C LEU A 195 -5.06 18.73 5.31
N ARG A 196 -4.80 19.70 4.43
CA ARG A 196 -3.87 20.82 4.69
C ARG A 196 -4.50 21.92 5.53
N VAL A 197 -5.72 22.38 5.18
CA VAL A 197 -6.32 23.58 5.79
C VAL A 197 -6.81 23.28 7.21
N LEU A 198 -7.51 22.15 7.40
CA LEU A 198 -8.17 21.83 8.67
C LEU A 198 -7.86 20.40 9.16
N PRO A 199 -6.58 19.97 9.25
CA PRO A 199 -6.25 18.61 9.72
C PRO A 199 -6.77 18.35 11.13
N GLY A 200 -6.80 19.38 11.99
CA GLY A 200 -7.36 19.27 13.33
C GLY A 200 -8.85 18.91 13.32
N LEU A 201 -9.66 19.64 12.53
CA LEU A 201 -11.09 19.39 12.43
C LEU A 201 -11.37 17.99 11.90
N ILE A 202 -10.67 17.58 10.83
CA ILE A 202 -10.84 16.26 10.22
C ILE A 202 -10.55 15.17 11.23
N VAL A 203 -9.42 15.23 11.93
CA VAL A 203 -9.06 14.23 12.94
C VAL A 203 -10.11 14.17 14.05
N TRP A 204 -10.63 15.31 14.53
CA TRP A 204 -11.69 15.32 15.55
C TRP A 204 -13.03 14.79 15.04
N LEU A 205 -13.44 15.14 13.83
CA LEU A 205 -14.66 14.59 13.19
C LEU A 205 -14.57 13.08 13.04
N VAL A 206 -13.41 12.59 12.63
CA VAL A 206 -13.10 11.17 12.51
C VAL A 206 -13.24 10.45 13.85
N LEU A 207 -12.62 10.98 14.90
CA LEU A 207 -12.69 10.41 16.25
C LEU A 207 -14.12 10.46 16.79
N ALA A 208 -14.85 11.55 16.54
CA ALA A 208 -16.26 11.69 16.93
C ALA A 208 -17.15 10.68 16.19
N ALA A 209 -16.93 10.47 14.89
CA ALA A 209 -17.67 9.50 14.08
C ALA A 209 -17.45 8.06 14.57
N VAL A 210 -16.21 7.69 14.91
CA VAL A 210 -15.91 6.38 15.53
C VAL A 210 -16.64 6.21 16.85
N MET A 211 -16.57 7.23 17.70
CA MET A 211 -17.27 7.20 18.99
C MET A 211 -18.78 7.05 18.81
N LEU A 212 -19.39 7.82 17.90
CA LEU A 212 -20.81 7.75 17.59
C LEU A 212 -21.20 6.37 17.03
N ALA A 213 -20.42 5.81 16.12
CA ALA A 213 -20.67 4.50 15.52
C ALA A 213 -20.59 3.38 16.56
N CYS A 214 -19.56 3.39 17.42
CA CYS A 214 -19.40 2.40 18.49
C CYS A 214 -20.54 2.47 19.52
N THR A 215 -20.94 3.68 19.93
CA THR A 215 -22.04 3.86 20.89
C THR A 215 -23.38 3.50 20.27
N ALA A 216 -23.69 3.96 19.06
CA ALA A 216 -24.93 3.61 18.35
C ALA A 216 -25.04 2.10 18.10
N GLY A 217 -23.94 1.45 17.67
CA GLY A 217 -23.91 0.00 17.46
C GLY A 217 -24.14 -0.78 18.75
N THR A 218 -23.55 -0.33 19.86
CA THR A 218 -23.73 -0.95 21.18
C THR A 218 -25.18 -0.78 21.67
N LEU A 219 -25.75 0.42 21.52
CA LEU A 219 -27.15 0.70 21.87
C LEU A 219 -28.12 -0.13 21.03
N TRP A 220 -27.88 -0.27 19.72
CA TRP A 220 -28.70 -1.09 18.84
C TRP A 220 -28.68 -2.57 19.23
N LEU A 221 -27.51 -3.12 19.60
CA LEU A 221 -27.40 -4.51 20.08
C LEU A 221 -28.14 -4.73 21.40
N TRP A 222 -28.05 -3.79 22.35
CA TRP A 222 -28.82 -3.84 23.59
C TRP A 222 -30.33 -3.77 23.33
N PHE A 223 -30.77 -2.88 22.44
CA PHE A 223 -32.17 -2.78 22.05
C PHE A 223 -32.66 -4.07 21.38
N LYS A 224 -31.85 -4.67 20.49
CA LYS A 224 -32.20 -5.92 19.81
C LYS A 224 -32.31 -7.09 20.78
N TRP A 225 -31.37 -7.21 21.73
CA TRP A 225 -31.47 -8.19 22.81
C TRP A 225 -32.73 -7.98 23.65
N ARG A 226 -33.03 -6.72 24.01
CA ARG A 226 -34.22 -6.39 24.81
C ARG A 226 -35.51 -6.81 24.10
N TYR A 227 -35.63 -6.49 22.81
CA TYR A 227 -36.77 -6.87 21.98
C TYR A 227 -36.97 -8.40 21.90
N GLU A 228 -35.90 -9.16 21.69
CA GLU A 228 -35.98 -10.63 21.68
C GLU A 228 -36.27 -11.22 23.08
N SER A 229 -35.79 -10.56 24.15
CA SER A 229 -36.06 -11.00 25.52
C SER A 229 -37.53 -10.82 25.93
N GLU A 230 -38.19 -9.78 25.44
CA GLU A 230 -39.59 -9.49 25.74
C GLU A 230 -40.57 -10.39 24.97
N GLN A 231 -40.20 -10.85 23.78
CA GLN A 231 -41.01 -11.78 22.98
C GLN A 231 -40.83 -13.25 23.34
N LEU A 232 -39.89 -13.57 24.24
CA LEU A 232 -39.62 -14.93 24.61
C LEU A 232 -40.68 -15.44 25.60
N SER A 233 -41.57 -16.31 25.13
CA SER A 233 -42.55 -16.99 25.97
C SER A 233 -41.89 -17.99 26.92
N ALA A 234 -42.51 -18.25 28.09
CA ALA A 234 -41.98 -19.20 29.08
C ALA A 234 -41.79 -20.64 28.50
N SER A 235 -42.53 -20.98 27.45
CA SER A 235 -42.49 -22.25 26.71
C SER A 235 -41.60 -22.23 25.46
N ALA A 236 -40.79 -21.18 25.25
CA ALA A 236 -39.95 -21.07 24.08
C ALA A 236 -38.86 -22.17 24.04
N GLY A 237 -38.71 -22.80 22.87
CA GLY A 237 -37.73 -23.87 22.66
C GLY A 237 -36.27 -23.40 22.72
N ASP A 238 -35.35 -24.36 22.89
CA ASP A 238 -33.93 -24.10 23.15
C ASP A 238 -33.25 -23.24 22.09
N SER A 239 -33.67 -23.35 20.83
CA SER A 239 -33.16 -22.53 19.72
C SER A 239 -33.44 -21.03 19.90
N ALA A 240 -34.61 -20.67 20.44
CA ALA A 240 -34.97 -19.27 20.68
C ALA A 240 -34.18 -18.68 21.86
N ARG A 241 -34.00 -19.47 22.92
CA ARG A 241 -33.13 -19.12 24.07
C ARG A 241 -31.68 -18.94 23.63
N MET A 242 -31.16 -19.81 22.78
CA MET A 242 -29.79 -19.71 22.25
C MET A 242 -29.62 -18.44 21.41
N ARG A 243 -30.58 -18.10 20.55
CA ARG A 243 -30.55 -16.85 19.76
C ARG A 243 -30.54 -15.60 20.64
N MET A 244 -31.38 -15.56 21.67
CA MET A 244 -31.40 -14.47 22.65
C MET A 244 -30.05 -14.36 23.39
N ASN A 245 -29.50 -15.48 23.86
CA ASN A 245 -28.20 -15.50 24.54
C ASN A 245 -27.06 -15.04 23.62
N ASN A 246 -27.09 -15.38 22.34
CA ASN A 246 -26.12 -14.88 21.36
C ASN A 246 -26.15 -13.35 21.25
N TRP A 247 -27.33 -12.74 21.18
CA TRP A 247 -27.47 -11.28 21.17
C TRP A 247 -26.94 -10.64 22.46
N LEU A 248 -27.15 -11.27 23.61
CA LEU A 248 -26.58 -10.82 24.89
C LEU A 248 -25.05 -10.86 24.86
N TYR A 249 -24.46 -11.96 24.40
CA TYR A 249 -23.00 -12.08 24.27
C TYR A 249 -22.43 -11.02 23.32
N TYR A 250 -23.10 -10.74 22.20
CA TYR A 250 -22.70 -9.67 21.28
C TYR A 250 -22.80 -8.28 21.93
N ALA A 251 -23.87 -8.00 22.69
CA ALA A 251 -24.05 -6.72 23.38
C ALA A 251 -22.98 -6.47 24.46
N ILE A 252 -22.65 -7.50 25.26
CA ILE A 252 -21.60 -7.44 26.28
C ILE A 252 -20.24 -7.22 25.61
N ALA A 253 -19.91 -8.01 24.59
CA ALA A 253 -18.66 -7.89 23.85
C ALA A 253 -18.51 -6.50 23.21
N ALA A 254 -19.58 -5.96 22.61
CA ALA A 254 -19.60 -4.62 22.03
C ALA A 254 -19.40 -3.51 23.08
N THR A 255 -19.98 -3.68 24.28
CA THR A 255 -19.79 -2.73 25.39
C THR A 255 -18.32 -2.69 25.83
N VAL A 256 -17.69 -3.85 26.01
CA VAL A 256 -16.25 -3.95 26.34
C VAL A 256 -15.40 -3.32 25.24
N ALA A 257 -15.69 -3.62 23.97
CA ALA A 257 -14.96 -3.03 22.84
C ALA A 257 -15.09 -1.50 22.80
N THR A 258 -16.29 -0.94 23.00
CA THR A 258 -16.52 0.51 23.04
C THR A 258 -15.76 1.18 24.18
N LEU A 259 -15.69 0.57 25.37
CA LEU A 259 -14.90 1.09 26.49
C LEU A 259 -13.40 1.07 26.21
N ILE A 260 -12.88 0.01 25.57
CA ILE A 260 -11.49 -0.08 25.16
C ILE A 260 -11.17 1.02 24.13
N VAL A 261 -12.02 1.21 23.12
CA VAL A 261 -11.84 2.26 22.10
C VAL A 261 -11.84 3.65 22.75
N LEU A 262 -12.77 3.93 23.66
CA LEU A 262 -12.81 5.19 24.40
C LEU A 262 -11.53 5.40 25.21
N LEU A 263 -11.08 4.39 25.96
CA LEU A 263 -9.85 4.47 26.74
C LEU A 263 -8.63 4.75 25.86
N VAL A 264 -8.51 4.06 24.72
CA VAL A 264 -7.45 4.29 23.74
C VAL A 264 -7.49 5.74 23.25
N ILE A 265 -8.64 6.26 22.83
CA ILE A 265 -8.77 7.65 22.35
C ILE A 265 -8.37 8.66 23.44
N LEU A 266 -8.78 8.43 24.69
CA LEU A 266 -8.42 9.29 25.82
C LEU A 266 -6.90 9.30 26.08
N VAL A 267 -6.26 8.13 26.10
CA VAL A 267 -4.79 8.01 26.26
C VAL A 267 -4.05 8.68 25.09
N MET A 268 -4.61 8.58 23.89
CA MET A 268 -4.02 9.05 22.64
C MET A 268 -4.21 10.55 22.40
N ARG A 269 -5.01 11.26 23.20
CA ARG A 269 -5.31 12.70 23.06
C ARG A 269 -4.06 13.57 22.93
N LYS A 270 -3.00 13.27 23.68
CA LYS A 270 -1.73 14.01 23.60
C LYS A 270 -1.00 13.75 22.28
N ARG A 271 -1.11 12.53 21.72
CA ARG A 271 -0.46 12.13 20.46
C ARG A 271 -1.20 12.67 19.24
N ILE A 272 -2.54 12.77 19.31
CA ILE A 272 -3.38 13.37 18.26
C ILE A 272 -2.92 14.80 17.92
N LYS A 273 -2.55 15.61 18.92
CA LYS A 273 -2.01 16.95 18.68
C LYS A 273 -0.74 16.93 17.82
N LEU A 274 0.15 15.98 18.04
CA LEU A 274 1.36 15.81 17.22
C LEU A 274 1.02 15.36 15.80
N VAL A 275 0.12 14.39 15.64
CA VAL A 275 -0.36 13.93 14.32
C VAL A 275 -0.92 15.11 13.52
N VAL A 276 -1.76 15.95 14.14
CA VAL A 276 -2.30 17.16 13.49
C VAL A 276 -1.19 18.11 13.04
N GLN A 277 -0.13 18.29 13.83
CA GLN A 277 1.01 19.12 13.43
C GLN A 277 1.82 18.50 12.28
N LEU A 278 2.05 17.18 12.31
CA LEU A 278 2.72 16.46 11.22
C LEU A 278 1.93 16.58 9.91
N PHE A 279 0.61 16.49 9.96
CA PHE A 279 -0.26 16.69 8.80
C PHE A 279 -0.19 18.13 8.28
N LYS A 280 -0.17 19.13 9.16
CA LYS A 280 0.03 20.54 8.74
C LYS A 280 1.36 20.73 8.01
N GLU A 281 2.44 20.17 8.53
CA GLU A 281 3.76 20.28 7.92
C GLU A 281 3.84 19.49 6.60
N ALA A 282 3.22 18.30 6.51
CA ALA A 282 3.09 17.54 5.27
C ALA A 282 2.32 18.33 4.20
N GLY A 283 1.20 18.96 4.58
CA GLY A 283 0.45 19.84 3.70
C GLY A 283 1.27 21.04 3.20
N LYS A 284 2.14 21.62 4.03
CA LYS A 284 3.07 22.70 3.61
C LYS A 284 4.13 22.17 2.62
N ALA A 285 4.69 20.98 2.87
CA ALA A 285 5.67 20.36 1.98
C ALA A 285 5.08 20.09 0.59
N ILE A 286 3.93 19.43 0.52
CA ILE A 286 3.23 19.14 -0.75
C ILE A 286 2.85 20.43 -1.48
N ALA A 287 2.38 21.45 -0.77
CA ALA A 287 2.03 22.74 -1.39
C ALA A 287 3.24 23.46 -1.98
N SER A 288 4.42 23.31 -1.38
CA SER A 288 5.66 23.88 -1.92
C SER A 288 6.27 23.07 -3.07
N MET A 289 5.85 21.81 -3.22
CA MET A 289 6.34 20.87 -4.22
C MET A 289 5.16 20.15 -4.89
N PRO A 290 4.28 20.87 -5.62
CA PRO A 290 3.02 20.33 -6.13
C PRO A 290 3.20 19.15 -7.09
N PHE A 291 4.34 19.09 -7.79
CA PHE A 291 4.70 17.98 -8.66
C PHE A 291 4.88 16.63 -7.92
N LEU A 292 4.99 16.61 -6.58
CA LEU A 292 4.94 15.37 -5.81
C LEU A 292 3.64 14.58 -6.05
N LEU A 293 2.53 15.28 -6.36
CA LEU A 293 1.25 14.64 -6.66
C LEU A 293 1.20 13.98 -8.04
N ALA A 294 2.16 14.27 -8.92
CA ALA A 294 2.29 13.59 -10.22
C ALA A 294 3.06 12.28 -10.12
N GLU A 295 3.79 12.04 -9.02
CA GLU A 295 4.61 10.84 -8.82
C GLU A 295 3.82 9.52 -8.96
N PRO A 296 2.62 9.36 -8.38
CA PRO A 296 1.86 8.12 -8.54
C PRO A 296 1.54 7.82 -10.00
N VAL A 297 1.28 8.83 -10.82
CA VAL A 297 0.94 8.63 -12.24
C VAL A 297 2.11 7.96 -12.96
N LEU A 298 3.33 8.42 -12.72
CA LEU A 298 4.53 7.80 -13.28
C LEU A 298 4.70 6.35 -12.79
N THR A 299 4.46 6.09 -11.51
CA THR A 299 4.48 4.73 -10.95
C THR A 299 3.43 3.83 -11.60
N PHE A 300 2.19 4.30 -11.79
CA PHE A 300 1.13 3.51 -12.43
C PHE A 300 1.44 3.20 -13.88
N VAL A 301 1.91 4.19 -14.65
CA VAL A 301 2.32 3.98 -16.06
C VAL A 301 3.43 2.94 -16.12
N THR A 302 4.42 3.03 -15.22
CA THR A 302 5.54 2.09 -15.16
C THR A 302 5.09 0.69 -14.73
N ILE A 303 4.22 0.56 -13.72
CA ILE A 303 3.65 -0.73 -13.30
C ILE A 303 2.78 -1.33 -14.41
N ALA A 304 1.97 -0.52 -15.11
CA ALA A 304 1.18 -0.98 -16.25
C ALA A 304 2.07 -1.54 -17.36
N ALA A 305 3.18 -0.87 -17.68
CA ALA A 305 4.17 -1.39 -18.62
C ALA A 305 4.78 -2.73 -18.15
N VAL A 306 5.09 -2.86 -16.85
CA VAL A 306 5.57 -4.12 -16.26
C VAL A 306 4.52 -5.23 -16.36
N ILE A 307 3.23 -4.92 -16.13
CA ILE A 307 2.12 -5.88 -16.29
C ILE A 307 2.01 -6.33 -17.75
N VAL A 308 2.05 -5.41 -18.71
CA VAL A 308 2.00 -5.73 -20.14
C VAL A 308 3.17 -6.65 -20.53
N LEU A 309 4.39 -6.32 -20.09
CA LEU A 309 5.57 -7.17 -20.32
C LEU A 309 5.43 -8.55 -19.67
N TYR A 310 4.93 -8.62 -18.44
CA TYR A 310 4.68 -9.90 -17.76
C TYR A 310 3.67 -10.77 -18.51
N VAL A 311 2.56 -10.19 -18.97
CA VAL A 311 1.54 -10.91 -19.76
C VAL A 311 2.14 -11.37 -21.09
N TYR A 312 2.86 -10.49 -21.79
CA TYR A 312 3.55 -10.83 -23.04
C TYR A 312 4.50 -12.01 -22.88
N PHE A 313 5.37 -11.99 -21.86
CA PHE A 313 6.27 -13.10 -21.56
C PHE A 313 5.52 -14.36 -21.15
N THR A 314 4.45 -14.23 -20.36
CA THR A 314 3.63 -15.38 -19.94
C THR A 314 2.97 -16.07 -21.12
N VAL A 315 2.44 -15.32 -22.10
CA VAL A 315 1.84 -15.89 -23.31
C VAL A 315 2.88 -16.73 -24.08
N TRP A 316 4.10 -16.22 -24.24
CA TRP A 316 5.18 -16.99 -24.88
C TRP A 316 5.58 -18.23 -24.09
N ILE A 317 5.78 -18.12 -22.77
CA ILE A 317 6.12 -19.25 -21.89
C ILE A 317 5.02 -20.33 -21.94
N GLU A 318 3.76 -19.92 -21.92
CA GLU A 318 2.64 -20.86 -21.94
C GLU A 318 2.48 -21.55 -23.30
N SER A 319 2.89 -20.89 -24.37
CA SER A 319 2.84 -21.41 -25.75
C SER A 319 3.99 -22.36 -26.10
N ALA A 320 5.05 -22.35 -25.29
CA ALA A 320 6.24 -23.15 -25.47
C ALA A 320 5.98 -24.64 -25.19
N GLY A 321 6.55 -25.52 -26.01
CA GLY A 321 6.54 -26.96 -25.78
C GLY A 321 7.28 -27.73 -26.86
N MET A 322 7.86 -28.86 -26.47
CA MET A 322 8.51 -29.80 -27.39
C MET A 322 7.48 -30.82 -27.89
N LEU A 323 7.55 -31.13 -29.18
CA LEU A 323 6.68 -32.13 -29.78
C LEU A 323 7.11 -33.53 -29.32
N VAL A 324 6.19 -34.27 -28.71
CA VAL A 324 6.37 -35.68 -28.36
C VAL A 324 5.26 -36.48 -29.04
N VAL A 325 5.67 -37.49 -29.82
CA VAL A 325 4.76 -38.43 -30.50
C VAL A 325 4.44 -39.58 -29.54
N GLU A 326 3.16 -39.88 -29.40
CA GLU A 326 2.60 -40.94 -28.57
C GLU A 326 2.34 -42.20 -29.40
N SER A 327 2.20 -43.37 -28.76
CA SER A 327 2.14 -44.67 -29.43
C SER A 327 0.96 -44.85 -30.39
N ASN A 328 -0.09 -44.05 -30.23
CA ASN A 328 -1.30 -44.03 -31.06
C ASN A 328 -1.18 -43.09 -32.28
N SER A 329 0.02 -42.67 -32.68
CA SER A 329 0.25 -41.66 -33.73
C SER A 329 -0.35 -40.27 -33.44
N SER A 330 -0.72 -40.00 -32.19
CA SER A 330 -1.05 -38.64 -31.74
C SER A 330 0.20 -37.94 -31.21
N ALA A 331 0.19 -36.62 -31.17
CA ALA A 331 1.27 -35.82 -30.64
C ALA A 331 0.77 -34.78 -29.66
N LYS A 332 1.65 -34.46 -28.70
CA LYS A 332 1.39 -33.43 -27.70
C LYS A 332 2.63 -32.60 -27.45
N TYR A 333 2.40 -31.33 -27.14
CA TYR A 333 3.45 -30.42 -26.72
C TYR A 333 3.68 -30.55 -25.22
N VAL A 334 4.85 -31.04 -24.85
CA VAL A 334 5.27 -31.20 -23.46
C VAL A 334 6.31 -30.15 -23.13
N LYS A 335 6.18 -29.50 -21.97
CA LYS A 335 7.15 -28.52 -21.49
C LYS A 335 8.30 -29.23 -20.79
N ASP A 336 9.53 -28.81 -21.08
CA ASP A 336 10.71 -29.28 -20.36
C ASP A 336 10.86 -28.57 -18.99
N SER A 337 11.82 -29.04 -18.19
CA SER A 337 12.14 -28.44 -16.89
C SER A 337 12.51 -26.96 -17.01
N THR A 338 13.16 -26.55 -18.10
CA THR A 338 13.57 -25.16 -18.35
C THR A 338 12.36 -24.26 -18.57
N MET A 339 11.39 -24.65 -19.40
CA MET A 339 10.14 -23.92 -19.60
C MET A 339 9.33 -23.81 -18.30
N LEU A 340 9.25 -24.89 -17.53
CA LEU A 340 8.57 -24.90 -16.22
C LEU A 340 9.25 -23.95 -15.23
N PHE A 341 10.58 -23.96 -15.16
CA PHE A 341 11.36 -23.05 -14.31
C PHE A 341 11.14 -21.59 -14.73
N THR A 342 11.12 -21.31 -16.04
CA THR A 342 10.94 -19.97 -16.60
C THR A 342 9.61 -19.35 -16.16
N ARG A 343 8.54 -20.15 -15.98
CA ARG A 343 7.26 -19.65 -15.45
C ARG A 343 7.39 -19.01 -14.06
N TRP A 344 8.08 -19.69 -13.15
CA TRP A 344 8.30 -19.18 -11.79
C TRP A 344 9.31 -18.04 -11.77
N TYR A 345 10.32 -18.11 -12.63
CA TYR A 345 11.31 -17.04 -12.80
C TYR A 345 10.66 -15.74 -13.30
N ASN A 346 9.75 -15.82 -14.28
CA ASN A 346 8.98 -14.68 -14.79
C ASN A 346 8.04 -14.10 -13.72
N LEU A 347 7.42 -14.95 -12.87
CA LEU A 347 6.62 -14.48 -11.74
C LEU A 347 7.46 -13.74 -10.70
N LEU A 348 8.64 -14.26 -10.35
CA LEU A 348 9.58 -13.57 -9.45
C LEU A 348 10.03 -12.24 -10.07
N ALA A 349 10.30 -12.21 -11.37
CA ALA A 349 10.64 -10.99 -12.09
C ALA A 349 9.54 -9.94 -11.94
N PHE A 350 8.29 -10.31 -12.23
CA PHE A 350 7.13 -9.43 -12.09
C PHE A 350 7.00 -8.85 -10.67
N LEU A 351 7.07 -9.70 -9.64
CA LEU A 351 6.99 -9.26 -8.25
C LEU A 351 8.14 -8.31 -7.89
N TRP A 352 9.37 -8.64 -8.30
CA TRP A 352 10.55 -7.82 -8.01
C TRP A 352 10.51 -6.47 -8.74
N PHE A 353 10.09 -6.44 -10.01
CA PHE A 353 9.94 -5.19 -10.75
C PHE A 353 8.86 -4.29 -10.16
N CYS A 354 7.70 -4.83 -9.78
CA CYS A 354 6.65 -4.06 -9.10
C CYS A 354 7.15 -3.45 -7.79
N GLN A 355 7.78 -4.24 -6.91
CA GLN A 355 8.33 -3.74 -5.65
C GLN A 355 9.45 -2.72 -5.87
N PHE A 356 10.24 -2.88 -6.91
CA PHE A 356 11.31 -1.94 -7.25
C PHE A 356 10.76 -0.58 -7.68
N VAL A 357 9.75 -0.56 -8.54
CA VAL A 357 9.10 0.69 -9.00
C VAL A 357 8.48 1.44 -7.80
N ILE A 358 7.79 0.72 -6.91
CA ILE A 358 7.24 1.29 -5.67
C ILE A 358 8.37 1.82 -4.75
N GLY A 359 9.46 1.08 -4.63
CA GLY A 359 10.63 1.50 -3.84
C GLY A 359 11.32 2.74 -4.39
N CYS A 360 11.40 2.89 -5.71
CA CYS A 360 11.89 4.10 -6.36
C CYS A 360 11.02 5.32 -5.97
N GLN A 361 9.70 5.17 -6.06
CA GLN A 361 8.76 6.22 -5.63
C GLN A 361 8.97 6.61 -4.16
N HIS A 362 9.08 5.63 -3.26
CA HIS A 362 9.31 5.92 -1.84
C HIS A 362 10.61 6.71 -1.62
N MET A 363 11.70 6.33 -2.28
CA MET A 363 12.99 7.02 -2.18
C MET A 363 12.92 8.45 -2.74
N VAL A 364 12.24 8.64 -3.89
CA VAL A 364 12.09 9.96 -4.53
C VAL A 364 11.31 10.91 -3.64
N ILE A 365 10.13 10.49 -3.15
CA ILE A 365 9.30 11.30 -2.25
C ILE A 365 10.07 11.61 -0.98
N ALA A 366 10.70 10.61 -0.36
CA ALA A 366 11.45 10.79 0.87
C ALA A 366 12.62 11.77 0.70
N GLY A 367 13.39 11.66 -0.38
CA GLY A 367 14.52 12.57 -0.66
C GLY A 367 14.08 14.01 -0.92
N ALA A 368 12.96 14.20 -1.62
CA ALA A 368 12.41 15.52 -1.87
C ALA A 368 11.87 16.17 -0.58
N VAL A 369 11.13 15.40 0.23
CA VAL A 369 10.55 15.88 1.50
C VAL A 369 11.62 16.12 2.55
N ALA A 370 12.63 15.25 2.66
CA ALA A 370 13.77 15.47 3.56
C ALA A 370 14.59 16.69 3.15
N GLY A 371 14.90 16.82 1.85
CA GLY A 371 15.57 17.99 1.31
C GLY A 371 14.77 19.28 1.57
N TRP A 372 13.44 19.22 1.43
CA TRP A 372 12.56 20.31 1.86
C TRP A 372 12.70 20.57 3.35
N PHE A 373 12.52 19.57 4.22
CA PHE A 373 12.50 19.71 5.68
C PHE A 373 13.75 20.41 6.20
N PHE A 374 14.94 19.90 5.84
CA PHE A 374 16.23 20.42 6.30
C PHE A 374 16.72 21.68 5.57
N THR A 375 15.96 22.22 4.61
CA THR A 375 16.28 23.51 4.00
C THR A 375 15.61 24.66 4.76
N ARG A 376 16.42 25.61 5.26
CA ARG A 376 15.93 26.81 5.95
C ARG A 376 15.26 27.80 5.02
N ASN A 377 15.90 28.21 3.93
CA ASN A 377 15.28 29.11 2.98
C ASN A 377 14.59 28.30 1.87
N LYS A 378 13.25 28.21 1.89
CA LYS A 378 12.52 27.42 0.88
C LYS A 378 12.64 28.02 -0.54
N ALA A 379 13.04 29.28 -0.68
CA ALA A 379 13.29 29.90 -1.99
C ALA A 379 14.52 29.32 -2.69
N THR A 380 15.49 28.75 -1.95
CA THR A 380 16.71 28.15 -2.52
C THR A 380 16.55 26.68 -2.86
N LEU A 381 15.34 26.12 -2.74
CA LEU A 381 15.08 24.68 -2.86
C LEU A 381 15.23 24.15 -4.29
N GLY A 382 15.24 25.03 -5.30
CA GLY A 382 15.39 24.67 -6.71
C GLY A 382 14.38 23.62 -7.15
N HIS A 383 14.87 22.49 -7.68
CA HIS A 383 14.04 21.35 -8.10
C HIS A 383 14.30 20.12 -7.22
N PRO A 384 13.68 20.03 -6.02
CA PRO A 384 13.95 18.95 -5.05
C PRO A 384 13.58 17.57 -5.58
N ILE A 385 12.50 17.46 -6.37
CA ILE A 385 12.06 16.18 -6.94
C ILE A 385 13.05 15.69 -8.00
N ALA A 386 13.45 16.56 -8.93
CA ALA A 386 14.44 16.22 -9.96
C ALA A 386 15.80 15.86 -9.35
N ARG A 387 16.22 16.58 -8.30
CA ARG A 387 17.41 16.25 -7.53
C ARG A 387 17.28 14.88 -6.84
N SER A 388 16.11 14.58 -6.29
CA SER A 388 15.83 13.29 -5.64
C SER A 388 15.90 12.13 -6.65
N TYR A 389 15.33 12.31 -7.86
CA TYR A 389 15.50 11.39 -8.98
C TYR A 389 16.96 11.20 -9.39
N GLY A 390 17.71 12.30 -9.53
CA GLY A 390 19.13 12.26 -9.85
C GLY A 390 19.94 11.49 -8.81
N ASN A 391 19.64 11.70 -7.52
CA ASN A 391 20.27 10.98 -6.43
C ASN A 391 19.90 9.49 -6.43
N LEU A 392 18.63 9.15 -6.69
CA LEU A 392 18.18 7.78 -6.81
C LEU A 392 18.96 7.05 -7.92
N VAL A 393 18.94 7.58 -9.15
CA VAL A 393 19.55 6.95 -10.32
C VAL A 393 21.06 6.84 -10.19
N ARG A 394 21.71 7.88 -9.64
CA ARG A 394 23.17 7.93 -9.55
C ARG A 394 23.74 7.11 -8.39
N TYR A 395 23.05 7.05 -7.25
CA TYR A 395 23.62 6.51 -6.02
C TYR A 395 22.85 5.35 -5.40
N HIS A 396 21.51 5.35 -5.45
CA HIS A 396 20.70 4.50 -4.55
C HIS A 396 19.86 3.41 -5.23
N LEU A 397 20.02 3.17 -6.55
CA LEU A 397 19.32 2.08 -7.24
C LEU A 397 19.66 0.70 -6.66
N GLY A 398 20.88 0.49 -6.15
CA GLY A 398 21.28 -0.76 -5.50
C GLY A 398 20.48 -1.02 -4.21
N THR A 399 20.30 0.00 -3.38
CA THR A 399 19.52 -0.09 -2.14
C THR A 399 18.06 -0.42 -2.43
N VAL A 400 17.47 0.24 -3.44
CA VAL A 400 16.09 -0.05 -3.85
C VAL A 400 15.99 -1.47 -4.44
N ALA A 401 16.97 -1.91 -5.22
CA ALA A 401 17.03 -3.27 -5.75
C ALA A 401 17.08 -4.32 -4.62
N PHE A 402 17.88 -4.08 -3.58
CA PHE A 402 17.98 -4.98 -2.43
C PHE A 402 16.69 -5.05 -1.62
N GLY A 403 16.16 -3.90 -1.18
CA GLY A 403 14.95 -3.86 -0.36
C GLY A 403 13.74 -4.45 -1.11
N SER A 404 13.58 -4.14 -2.39
CA SER A 404 12.51 -4.72 -3.22
C SER A 404 12.67 -6.21 -3.47
N PHE A 405 13.91 -6.73 -3.57
CA PHE A 405 14.16 -8.15 -3.74
C PHE A 405 13.71 -8.96 -2.52
N VAL A 406 14.02 -8.49 -1.31
CA VAL A 406 13.63 -9.15 -0.06
C VAL A 406 12.10 -9.25 0.04
N ILE A 407 11.38 -8.19 -0.30
CA ILE A 407 9.90 -8.20 -0.31
C ILE A 407 9.38 -9.17 -1.37
N ALA A 408 9.91 -9.12 -2.59
CA ALA A 408 9.47 -9.97 -3.69
C ALA A 408 9.71 -11.46 -3.43
N LEU A 409 10.82 -11.81 -2.77
CA LEU A 409 11.12 -13.19 -2.39
C LEU A 409 10.08 -13.73 -1.39
N VAL A 410 9.71 -12.94 -0.38
CA VAL A 410 8.66 -13.33 0.59
C VAL A 410 7.30 -13.42 -0.08
N GLN A 411 6.98 -12.53 -1.02
CA GLN A 411 5.76 -12.60 -1.83
C GLN A 411 5.70 -13.86 -2.70
N LEU A 412 6.83 -14.24 -3.31
CA LEU A 412 6.93 -15.49 -4.07
C LEU A 412 6.73 -16.70 -3.15
N LEU A 413 7.42 -16.76 -2.01
CA LEU A 413 7.28 -17.86 -1.04
C LEU A 413 5.84 -18.02 -0.56
N ARG A 414 5.18 -16.90 -0.23
CA ARG A 414 3.77 -16.90 0.18
C ARG A 414 2.85 -17.41 -0.94
N THR A 415 3.09 -16.97 -2.17
CA THR A 415 2.32 -17.40 -3.35
C THR A 415 2.50 -18.90 -3.61
N LEU A 416 3.74 -19.38 -3.56
CA LEU A 416 4.08 -20.80 -3.69
C LEU A 416 3.39 -21.65 -2.61
N LEU A 417 3.46 -21.21 -1.35
CA LEU A 417 2.80 -21.90 -0.26
C LEU A 417 1.28 -21.94 -0.46
N LYS A 418 0.68 -20.82 -0.92
CA LYS A 418 -0.77 -20.76 -1.16
C LYS A 418 -1.20 -21.72 -2.28
N LEU A 419 -0.39 -21.86 -3.32
CA LEU A 419 -0.65 -22.79 -4.43
C LEU A 419 -0.46 -24.25 -4.00
N LEU A 420 0.62 -24.56 -3.29
CA LEU A 420 0.86 -25.91 -2.75
C LEU A 420 -0.25 -26.31 -1.77
N MET A 421 -0.68 -25.37 -0.92
CA MET A 421 -1.84 -25.57 -0.05
C MET A 421 -3.10 -25.87 -0.85
N HIS A 422 -3.37 -25.15 -1.95
CA HIS A 422 -4.55 -25.44 -2.77
C HIS A 422 -4.52 -26.86 -3.36
N SER A 423 -3.35 -27.33 -3.79
CA SER A 423 -3.19 -28.67 -4.37
C SER A 423 -3.18 -29.82 -3.34
N VAL A 424 -2.68 -29.59 -2.12
CA VAL A 424 -2.49 -30.63 -1.09
C VAL A 424 -3.62 -30.63 -0.04
N ARG A 425 -4.45 -29.58 0.01
CA ARG A 425 -5.52 -29.45 1.01
C ARG A 425 -6.57 -30.54 0.82
N ASN A 426 -6.48 -31.58 1.63
CA ASN A 426 -7.57 -32.52 1.85
C ASN A 426 -8.57 -31.89 2.87
N PRO A 427 -9.82 -31.57 2.46
CA PRO A 427 -10.78 -30.91 3.33
C PRO A 427 -11.16 -31.72 4.59
N GLN A 428 -10.80 -33.01 4.65
CA GLN A 428 -11.09 -33.86 5.81
C GLN A 428 -10.13 -33.66 6.99
N ASN A 429 -8.89 -33.18 6.78
CA ASN A 429 -7.93 -33.00 7.87
C ASN A 429 -7.94 -31.56 8.42
N ARG A 430 -8.66 -31.38 9.54
CA ARG A 430 -8.81 -30.08 10.23
C ARG A 430 -7.49 -29.53 10.75
N VAL A 431 -6.56 -30.39 11.20
CA VAL A 431 -5.26 -29.97 11.77
C VAL A 431 -4.38 -29.37 10.68
N THR A 432 -4.26 -30.04 9.54
CA THR A 432 -3.50 -29.55 8.39
C THR A 432 -4.06 -28.23 7.87
N SER A 433 -5.40 -28.08 7.80
CA SER A 433 -6.03 -26.82 7.41
C SER A 433 -5.71 -25.68 8.38
N PHE A 434 -5.78 -25.92 9.69
CA PHE A 434 -5.43 -24.91 10.70
C PHE A 434 -3.96 -24.48 10.65
N LEU A 435 -3.03 -25.44 10.54
CA LEU A 435 -1.59 -25.15 10.45
C LEU A 435 -1.27 -24.30 9.20
N PHE A 436 -1.95 -24.59 8.09
CA PHE A 436 -1.83 -23.84 6.86
C PHE A 436 -2.38 -22.41 6.96
N ASP A 437 -3.55 -22.22 7.56
CA ASP A 437 -4.12 -20.89 7.79
C ASP A 437 -3.22 -20.06 8.74
N CYS A 438 -2.67 -20.69 9.77
CA CYS A 438 -1.71 -20.06 10.68
C CYS A 438 -0.42 -19.65 9.97
N CYS A 439 0.18 -20.53 9.15
CA CYS A 439 1.39 -20.23 8.39
C CYS A 439 1.18 -19.08 7.39
N GLN A 440 0.06 -19.08 6.67
CA GLN A 440 -0.31 -17.97 5.77
C GLN A 440 -0.47 -16.65 6.52
N CYS A 441 -1.09 -16.67 7.69
CA CYS A 441 -1.20 -15.49 8.56
C CYS A 441 0.19 -14.98 8.98
N CYS A 442 1.08 -15.86 9.45
CA CYS A 442 2.44 -15.51 9.86
C CYS A 442 3.26 -14.92 8.70
N LEU A 443 3.22 -15.53 7.51
CA LEU A 443 3.93 -15.01 6.33
C LEU A 443 3.35 -13.67 5.89
N GLN A 444 2.03 -13.47 5.97
CA GLN A 444 1.41 -12.19 5.68
C GLN A 444 1.82 -11.10 6.68
N CYS A 445 1.89 -11.42 7.97
CA CYS A 445 2.41 -10.51 8.99
C CYS A 445 3.88 -10.16 8.74
N PHE A 446 4.70 -11.15 8.38
CA PHE A 446 6.10 -10.96 8.07
C PHE A 446 6.32 -10.09 6.82
N GLU A 447 5.54 -10.32 5.75
CA GLU A 447 5.54 -9.49 4.54
C GLU A 447 5.23 -8.02 4.88
N ARG A 448 4.19 -7.77 5.68
CA ARG A 448 3.80 -6.41 6.11
C ARG A 448 4.89 -5.75 6.95
N PHE A 449 5.49 -6.49 7.88
CA PHE A 449 6.59 -5.99 8.70
C PHE A 449 7.81 -5.62 7.83
N LEU A 450 8.18 -6.47 6.86
CA LEU A 450 9.27 -6.19 5.94
C LEU A 450 8.98 -4.97 5.05
N GLN A 451 7.75 -4.82 4.55
CA GLN A 451 7.35 -3.63 3.80
C GLN A 451 7.48 -2.36 4.65
N TYR A 452 7.01 -2.41 5.91
CA TYR A 452 7.15 -1.31 6.86
C TYR A 452 8.62 -0.97 7.12
N LEU A 453 9.46 -1.96 7.44
CA LEU A 453 10.89 -1.73 7.71
C LEU A 453 11.61 -1.18 6.48
N THR A 454 11.34 -1.73 5.29
CA THR A 454 11.95 -1.34 4.01
C THR A 454 11.59 0.09 3.64
N ARG A 455 10.32 0.49 3.80
CA ARG A 455 9.87 1.87 3.59
C ARG A 455 10.63 2.86 4.48
N ASN A 456 10.76 2.55 5.77
CA ASN A 456 11.49 3.41 6.70
C ASN A 456 13.00 3.43 6.43
N ALA A 457 13.58 2.30 5.99
CA ALA A 457 14.97 2.22 5.55
C ALA A 457 15.23 3.09 4.31
N TYR A 458 14.30 3.14 3.34
CA TYR A 458 14.40 4.04 2.20
C TYR A 458 14.37 5.51 2.63
N ILE A 459 13.53 5.87 3.60
CA ILE A 459 13.50 7.24 4.12
C ILE A 459 14.87 7.64 4.72
N LEU A 460 15.46 6.80 5.58
CA LEU A 460 16.79 7.09 6.15
C LEU A 460 17.91 7.06 5.10
N THR A 461 17.82 6.18 4.10
CA THR A 461 18.76 6.18 2.97
C THR A 461 18.65 7.49 2.19
N ALA A 462 17.44 8.00 1.97
CA ALA A 462 17.22 9.27 1.32
C ALA A 462 17.78 10.45 2.14
N MET A 463 17.76 10.37 3.48
CA MET A 463 18.33 11.40 4.37
C MET A 463 19.87 11.35 4.44
N HIS A 464 20.42 10.21 4.83
CA HIS A 464 21.85 10.06 5.14
C HIS A 464 22.69 9.53 3.98
N GLY A 465 22.09 8.85 3.00
CA GLY A 465 22.84 8.18 1.93
C GLY A 465 23.51 6.87 2.35
N ASP A 466 23.09 6.28 3.47
CA ASP A 466 23.59 4.99 3.96
C ASP A 466 23.05 3.78 3.17
N PRO A 467 23.77 2.63 3.12
CA PRO A 467 23.27 1.40 2.53
C PRO A 467 22.10 0.79 3.32
N PHE A 468 21.31 -0.05 2.66
CA PHE A 468 20.00 -0.52 3.14
C PHE A 468 20.01 -1.08 4.56
N CYS A 469 20.92 -2.00 4.89
CA CYS A 469 20.97 -2.63 6.22
C CYS A 469 21.28 -1.62 7.33
N ARG A 470 22.17 -0.66 7.08
CA ARG A 470 22.54 0.37 8.05
C ARG A 470 21.36 1.33 8.24
N ALA A 471 20.78 1.81 7.15
CA ALA A 471 19.60 2.66 7.17
C ALA A 471 18.43 1.96 7.87
N GLY A 472 18.19 0.67 7.59
CA GLY A 472 17.15 -0.13 8.23
C GLY A 472 17.37 -0.33 9.74
N ARG A 473 18.62 -0.55 10.18
CA ARG A 473 18.97 -0.62 11.61
C ARG A 473 18.71 0.70 12.32
N ASN A 474 19.11 1.82 11.71
CA ASN A 474 18.90 3.15 12.27
C ASN A 474 17.40 3.49 12.31
N ALA A 475 16.66 3.15 11.25
CA ALA A 475 15.21 3.30 11.18
C ALA A 475 14.53 2.54 12.31
N PHE A 476 14.89 1.26 12.48
CA PHE A 476 14.34 0.43 13.54
C PHE A 476 14.66 0.99 14.93
N ARG A 477 15.90 1.48 15.17
CA ARG A 477 16.30 2.10 16.43
C ARG A 477 15.47 3.35 16.74
N LEU A 478 15.32 4.27 15.78
CA LEU A 478 14.51 5.49 15.93
C LEU A 478 13.07 5.14 16.28
N LEU A 479 12.48 4.18 15.57
CA LEU A 479 11.08 3.79 15.72
C LEU A 479 10.82 2.99 17.01
N THR A 480 11.77 2.17 17.47
CA THR A 480 11.59 1.34 18.67
C THR A 480 11.91 2.06 19.98
N SER A 481 12.76 3.10 19.95
CA SER A 481 13.10 3.89 21.14
C SER A 481 11.87 4.39 21.91
N ASN A 482 10.76 4.63 21.20
CA ASN A 482 9.46 5.00 21.75
C ASN A 482 8.31 4.33 20.97
N ALA A 483 8.34 3.00 20.85
CA ALA A 483 7.44 2.22 19.99
C ALA A 483 5.94 2.54 20.18
N LEU A 484 5.45 2.63 21.42
CA LEU A 484 4.04 2.95 21.69
C LEU A 484 3.63 4.33 21.15
N ARG A 485 4.53 5.32 21.23
CA ARG A 485 4.29 6.67 20.70
C ARG A 485 4.30 6.67 19.19
N VAL A 486 5.22 5.94 18.58
CA VAL A 486 5.35 5.82 17.12
C VAL A 486 4.13 5.12 16.53
N PHE A 487 3.79 3.95 17.07
CA PHE A 487 2.61 3.17 16.67
C PHE A 487 1.32 4.00 16.80
N ALA A 488 1.18 4.75 17.89
CA ALA A 488 0.08 5.64 18.12
C ALA A 488 -0.07 6.72 17.03
N ILE A 489 1.03 7.33 16.62
CA ILE A 489 1.04 8.39 15.59
C ILE A 489 0.69 7.80 14.22
N ASN A 490 1.30 6.66 13.87
CA ASN A 490 1.07 5.98 12.60
C ASN A 490 -0.38 5.51 12.48
N SER A 491 -0.90 4.81 13.48
CA SER A 491 -2.27 4.27 13.47
C SER A 491 -3.35 5.34 13.32
N VAL A 492 -3.23 6.49 14.02
CA VAL A 492 -4.19 7.59 13.87
C VAL A 492 -4.07 8.25 12.49
N GLY A 493 -2.84 8.42 11.99
CA GLY A 493 -2.59 8.97 10.65
C GLY A 493 -3.19 8.08 9.56
N ASP A 494 -2.88 6.79 9.58
CA ASP A 494 -3.39 5.78 8.64
C ASP A 494 -4.92 5.76 8.64
N PHE A 495 -5.54 5.81 9.83
CA PHE A 495 -6.98 5.81 9.95
C PHE A 495 -7.63 7.05 9.30
N VAL A 496 -7.05 8.23 9.51
CA VAL A 496 -7.52 9.48 8.89
C VAL A 496 -7.40 9.41 7.38
N LEU A 497 -6.29 8.86 6.85
CA LEU A 497 -6.10 8.70 5.41
C LEU A 497 -7.06 7.65 4.81
N VAL A 498 -7.37 6.58 5.53
CA VAL A 498 -8.39 5.61 5.12
C VAL A 498 -9.76 6.26 5.02
N LEU A 499 -10.15 7.07 6.01
CA LEU A 499 -11.44 7.77 5.96
C LEU A 499 -11.50 8.82 4.86
N ALA A 500 -10.37 9.47 4.56
CA ALA A 500 -10.27 10.35 3.40
C ALA A 500 -10.52 9.58 2.08
N LYS A 501 -9.99 8.35 1.94
CA LYS A 501 -10.28 7.47 0.78
C LYS A 501 -11.76 7.09 0.73
N VAL A 502 -12.33 6.67 1.85
CA VAL A 502 -13.76 6.29 1.95
C VAL A 502 -14.67 7.47 1.60
N PHE A 503 -14.37 8.67 2.09
CA PHE A 503 -15.11 9.87 1.78
C PHE A 503 -15.16 10.14 0.27
N VAL A 504 -14.02 10.06 -0.43
CA VAL A 504 -13.98 10.25 -1.89
C VAL A 504 -14.84 9.21 -2.61
N VAL A 505 -14.75 7.94 -2.22
CA VAL A 505 -15.53 6.86 -2.84
C VAL A 505 -17.02 7.08 -2.60
N VAL A 506 -17.43 7.31 -1.35
CA VAL A 506 -18.84 7.51 -0.99
C VAL A 506 -19.40 8.74 -1.69
N ALA A 507 -18.72 9.89 -1.64
CA ALA A 507 -19.17 11.10 -2.31
C ALA A 507 -19.33 10.90 -3.82
N THR A 508 -18.36 10.23 -4.47
CA THR A 508 -18.44 9.92 -5.91
C THR A 508 -19.61 9.00 -6.23
N VAL A 509 -19.83 7.94 -5.42
CA VAL A 509 -20.94 7.00 -5.62
C VAL A 509 -22.30 7.67 -5.37
N LEU A 510 -22.42 8.54 -4.36
CA LEU A 510 -23.65 9.32 -4.10
C LEU A 510 -24.00 10.22 -5.28
N ILE A 511 -23.03 10.96 -5.82
CA ILE A 511 -23.21 11.78 -7.03
C ILE A 511 -23.56 10.89 -8.22
N GLY A 512 -22.90 9.73 -8.34
CA GLY A 512 -23.17 8.75 -9.38
C GLY A 512 -24.58 8.18 -9.32
N MET A 513 -25.11 7.91 -8.12
CA MET A 513 -26.48 7.42 -7.96
C MET A 513 -27.47 8.43 -8.53
N GLU A 514 -27.32 9.71 -8.20
CA GLU A 514 -28.19 10.75 -8.75
C GLU A 514 -28.07 10.88 -10.28
N LEU A 515 -26.86 10.81 -10.84
CA LEU A 515 -26.65 10.95 -12.28
C LEU A 515 -27.09 9.73 -13.10
N ILE A 516 -26.85 8.51 -12.60
CA ILE A 516 -27.08 7.27 -13.34
C ILE A 516 -28.52 6.76 -13.14
N GLN A 517 -29.10 6.89 -11.95
CA GLN A 517 -30.46 6.40 -11.70
C GLN A 517 -31.53 7.23 -12.43
N GLN A 518 -31.22 8.48 -12.80
CA GLN A 518 -32.13 9.33 -13.56
C GLN A 518 -32.18 8.95 -15.06
N LYS A 519 -31.34 8.04 -15.56
CA LYS A 519 -31.39 7.60 -16.95
C LYS A 519 -32.48 6.54 -17.20
N PRO A 520 -33.44 6.81 -18.10
CA PRO A 520 -34.43 5.81 -18.49
C PRO A 520 -33.76 4.69 -19.29
N GLY A 521 -34.21 3.45 -19.08
CA GLY A 521 -33.76 2.28 -19.86
C GLY A 521 -32.55 1.53 -19.30
N MET A 522 -32.04 1.88 -18.11
CA MET A 522 -30.95 1.13 -17.45
C MET A 522 -31.49 -0.10 -16.71
N HIS A 523 -30.92 -1.27 -16.96
CA HIS A 523 -31.32 -2.52 -16.30
C HIS A 523 -30.60 -2.73 -14.95
N HIS A 524 -29.28 -2.49 -14.93
CA HIS A 524 -28.39 -2.77 -13.80
C HIS A 524 -27.52 -1.55 -13.41
N PRO A 525 -28.12 -0.44 -12.92
CA PRO A 525 -27.40 0.80 -12.63
C PRO A 525 -26.31 0.66 -11.55
N TYR A 526 -26.38 -0.37 -10.70
CA TYR A 526 -25.37 -0.65 -9.69
C TYR A 526 -24.03 -1.13 -10.27
N VAL A 527 -24.00 -1.75 -11.45
CA VAL A 527 -22.74 -2.23 -12.05
C VAL A 527 -21.83 -1.06 -12.44
N PRO A 528 -22.29 -0.06 -13.22
CA PRO A 528 -21.53 1.17 -13.46
C PRO A 528 -21.12 1.88 -12.16
N LEU A 529 -21.99 1.93 -11.15
CA LEU A 529 -21.69 2.56 -9.86
C LEU A 529 -20.55 1.87 -9.11
N ILE A 530 -20.53 0.53 -9.12
CA ILE A 530 -19.43 -0.25 -8.52
C ILE A 530 -18.13 0.01 -9.28
N LEU A 531 -18.16 0.03 -10.62
CA LEU A 531 -16.97 0.30 -11.43
C LEU A 531 -16.40 1.70 -11.17
N VAL A 532 -17.27 2.71 -11.12
CA VAL A 532 -16.88 4.09 -10.76
C VAL A 532 -16.36 4.14 -9.31
N GLY A 533 -16.97 3.43 -8.38
CA GLY A 533 -16.51 3.33 -6.99
C GLY A 533 -15.11 2.71 -6.87
N ILE A 534 -14.83 1.65 -7.63
CA ILE A 534 -13.50 1.04 -7.73
C ILE A 534 -12.50 2.05 -8.30
N PHE A 535 -12.85 2.73 -9.39
CA PHE A 535 -12.00 3.75 -9.98
C PHE A 535 -11.72 4.90 -9.00
N ALA A 536 -12.73 5.41 -8.31
CA ALA A 536 -12.60 6.46 -7.30
C ALA A 536 -11.69 6.02 -6.14
N TYR A 537 -11.81 4.75 -5.70
CA TYR A 537 -10.93 4.19 -4.68
C TYR A 537 -9.48 4.17 -5.15
N LEU A 538 -9.23 3.71 -6.39
CA LEU A 538 -7.89 3.70 -6.97
C LEU A 538 -7.29 5.10 -6.99
N VAL A 539 -8.01 6.08 -7.55
CA VAL A 539 -7.55 7.48 -7.62
C VAL A 539 -7.27 8.05 -6.22
N ALA A 540 -8.19 7.86 -5.27
CA ALA A 540 -8.00 8.32 -3.90
C ALA A 540 -6.79 7.64 -3.24
N HIS A 541 -6.61 6.34 -3.46
CA HIS A 541 -5.47 5.58 -2.96
C HIS A 541 -4.14 6.18 -3.47
N CYS A 542 -4.03 6.50 -4.77
CA CYS A 542 -2.84 7.11 -5.37
C CYS A 542 -2.37 8.35 -4.59
N PHE A 543 -3.29 9.30 -4.40
CA PHE A 543 -3.02 10.58 -3.78
C PHE A 543 -2.71 10.44 -2.29
N MET A 544 -3.47 9.60 -1.59
CA MET A 544 -3.29 9.40 -0.16
C MET A 544 -1.98 8.68 0.16
N THR A 545 -1.51 7.76 -0.69
CA THR A 545 -0.19 7.12 -0.51
C THR A 545 0.97 8.12 -0.59
N VAL A 546 0.91 9.14 -1.46
CA VAL A 546 1.93 10.21 -1.49
C VAL A 546 1.91 11.02 -0.20
N TYR A 547 0.71 11.35 0.27
CA TYR A 547 0.54 12.08 1.52
C TYR A 547 1.06 11.28 2.72
N GLU A 548 0.75 9.98 2.78
CA GLU A 548 1.25 9.04 3.78
C GLU A 548 2.78 8.99 3.80
N MET A 549 3.41 8.82 2.64
CA MET A 549 4.88 8.83 2.51
C MET A 549 5.49 10.18 2.95
N THR A 550 4.80 11.29 2.69
CA THR A 550 5.25 12.62 3.13
C THR A 550 5.17 12.76 4.65
N VAL A 551 4.07 12.33 5.27
CA VAL A 551 3.89 12.36 6.72
C VAL A 551 4.95 11.52 7.42
N ASP A 552 5.21 10.31 6.93
CA ASP A 552 6.24 9.43 7.50
C ASP A 552 7.64 10.01 7.36
N THR A 553 7.93 10.61 6.21
CA THR A 553 9.24 11.25 5.98
C THR A 553 9.43 12.42 6.93
N ILE A 554 8.42 13.28 7.10
CA ILE A 554 8.48 14.38 8.06
C ILE A 554 8.61 13.88 9.48
N PHE A 555 7.91 12.79 9.82
CA PHE A 555 8.01 12.19 11.14
C PHE A 555 9.43 11.68 11.43
N LEU A 556 10.06 10.98 10.48
CA LEU A 556 11.45 10.53 10.62
C LEU A 556 12.45 11.69 10.61
N CYS A 557 12.26 12.70 9.76
CA CYS A 557 13.06 13.93 9.79
C CYS A 557 12.95 14.63 11.15
N PHE A 558 11.76 14.66 11.74
CA PHE A 558 11.53 15.21 13.07
C PHE A 558 12.22 14.41 14.17
N CYS A 559 12.16 13.08 14.12
CA CYS A 559 12.86 12.22 15.07
C CYS A 559 14.38 12.43 14.98
N GLU A 560 14.91 12.50 13.75
CA GLU A 560 16.33 12.74 13.48
C GLU A 560 16.76 14.14 13.95
N ASP A 561 15.97 15.18 13.68
CA ASP A 561 16.20 16.54 14.15
C ASP A 561 16.20 16.61 15.69
N CYS A 562 15.36 15.81 16.37
CA CYS A 562 15.35 15.72 17.83
C CYS A 562 16.58 15.03 18.42
N GLU A 563 17.21 14.09 17.70
CA GLU A 563 18.39 13.34 18.16
C GLU A 563 19.69 14.08 17.84
N SER A 564 19.77 14.67 16.65
CA SER A 564 20.98 15.30 16.12
C SER A 564 21.17 16.77 16.53
N ASN A 565 20.09 17.47 16.89
CA ASN A 565 20.12 18.89 17.27
C ASN A 565 19.68 19.12 18.73
N ASP A 566 20.32 20.07 19.40
CA ASP A 566 20.05 20.40 20.81
C ASP A 566 19.17 21.65 20.97
N GLY A 567 19.06 22.48 19.92
CA GLY A 567 18.36 23.75 19.92
C GLY A 567 19.14 24.93 20.48
N ILE A 568 20.40 24.71 20.87
CA ILE A 568 21.29 25.73 21.45
C ILE A 568 22.50 25.90 20.53
N SER A 569 23.37 24.89 20.49
CA SER A 569 24.55 24.89 19.62
C SER A 569 24.19 24.52 18.19
N ARG A 570 23.20 23.64 18.01
CA ARG A 570 22.66 23.23 16.72
C ARG A 570 21.17 23.51 16.72
N PRO A 571 20.73 24.63 16.11
CA PRO A 571 19.32 25.00 16.09
C PRO A 571 18.48 24.04 15.25
N TYR A 572 17.34 23.61 15.79
CA TYR A 572 16.41 22.69 15.12
C TYR A 572 15.89 23.23 13.78
N PHE A 573 15.59 22.31 12.85
CA PHE A 573 15.01 22.64 11.54
C PHE A 573 13.48 22.58 11.55
N MET A 574 12.89 21.87 12.52
CA MET A 574 11.44 21.74 12.66
C MET A 574 10.71 23.08 12.86
N SER A 575 9.43 23.12 12.53
CA SER A 575 8.60 24.32 12.72
C SER A 575 8.34 24.63 14.19
N ARG A 576 7.98 25.89 14.49
CA ARG A 576 7.60 26.33 15.84
C ARG A 576 6.54 25.43 16.48
N GLY A 577 5.50 25.05 15.74
CA GLY A 577 4.44 24.18 16.27
C GLY A 577 4.92 22.78 16.65
N LEU A 578 5.92 22.25 15.95
CA LEU A 578 6.51 20.94 16.26
C LEU A 578 7.50 21.04 17.44
N MET A 579 8.26 22.13 17.51
CA MET A 579 9.15 22.46 18.63
C MET A 579 8.38 22.67 19.95
N GLU A 580 7.32 23.48 19.92
CA GLU A 580 6.45 23.70 21.08
C GLU A 580 5.89 22.39 21.61
N PHE A 581 5.54 21.45 20.72
CA PHE A 581 5.10 20.13 21.13
C PHE A 581 6.20 19.37 21.90
N VAL A 582 7.44 19.40 21.43
CA VAL A 582 8.59 18.78 22.11
C VAL A 582 8.83 19.42 23.47
N GLN A 583 8.86 20.74 23.53
CA GLN A 583 9.10 21.48 24.78
C GLN A 583 7.99 21.22 25.80
N ASN A 584 6.72 21.25 25.39
CA ASN A 584 5.59 20.94 26.26
C ASN A 584 5.64 19.49 26.77
N SER A 585 6.11 18.56 25.94
CA SER A 585 6.31 17.17 26.35
C SER A 585 7.46 17.03 27.36
N LYS A 586 8.60 17.70 27.15
CA LYS A 586 9.74 17.72 28.08
C LYS A 586 9.36 18.35 29.43
N LYS A 587 8.63 19.48 29.40
CA LYS A 587 8.10 20.15 30.60
C LYS A 587 7.16 19.23 31.39
N ALA A 588 6.24 18.53 30.72
CA ALA A 588 5.34 17.58 31.38
C ALA A 588 6.11 16.44 32.08
N LEU A 589 7.12 15.87 31.43
CA LEU A 589 7.97 14.83 32.02
C LEU A 589 8.79 15.35 33.23
N ALA A 590 9.30 16.58 33.16
CA ALA A 590 10.03 17.20 34.26
C ALA A 590 9.15 17.53 35.48
N VAL A 591 7.86 17.81 35.26
CA VAL A 591 6.88 17.98 36.34
C VAL A 591 6.60 16.64 37.01
N ASP A 592 6.35 15.57 36.23
CA ASP A 592 6.12 14.23 36.78
C ASP A 592 7.30 13.73 37.63
N SER A 593 8.54 13.97 37.19
CA SER A 593 9.74 13.60 37.97
C SER A 593 9.87 14.40 39.27
N ARG A 594 9.53 15.70 39.26
CA ARG A 594 9.53 16.52 40.48
C ARG A 594 8.46 16.04 41.46
N THR A 595 7.24 15.78 40.98
CA THR A 595 6.15 15.26 41.82
C THR A 595 6.47 13.88 42.40
N ALA A 596 7.12 12.99 41.64
CA ALA A 596 7.59 11.70 42.14
C ALA A 596 8.65 11.87 43.26
N THR A 597 9.60 12.78 43.07
CA THR A 597 10.66 13.07 44.07
C THR A 597 10.08 13.68 45.34
N THR A 598 9.12 14.59 45.23
CA THR A 598 8.43 15.21 46.39
C THR A 598 7.60 14.17 47.15
N ASN A 599 6.87 13.30 46.45
CA ASN A 599 6.09 12.24 47.09
C ASN A 599 6.98 11.18 47.77
N GLN A 600 8.18 10.93 47.23
CA GLN A 600 9.16 10.05 47.86
C GLN A 600 9.79 10.70 49.11
N ALA A 601 10.10 12.00 49.06
CA ALA A 601 10.58 12.75 50.24
C ALA A 601 9.53 12.84 51.37
N LEU A 602 8.23 12.90 51.02
CA LEU A 602 7.12 12.84 51.97
C LEU A 602 6.93 11.44 52.57
N ARG A 603 7.09 10.37 51.77
CA ARG A 603 7.03 8.97 52.26
C ARG A 603 8.18 8.59 53.17
N ASP A 604 9.38 9.10 52.91
CA ASP A 604 10.57 8.81 53.72
C ASP A 604 10.62 9.61 55.04
N GLY A 605 9.58 10.39 55.36
CA GLY A 605 9.50 11.19 56.59
C GLY A 605 10.53 12.34 56.67
N LYS A 606 11.22 12.67 55.57
CA LYS A 606 12.29 13.67 55.53
C LYS A 606 11.80 15.09 55.20
N ALA A 607 10.49 15.31 55.16
CA ALA A 607 9.91 16.63 54.88
C ALA A 607 10.17 17.66 56.00
N TRP A 608 10.60 17.21 57.20
CA TRP A 608 10.76 18.08 58.38
C TRP A 608 12.20 18.22 58.89
N THR A 609 13.21 17.66 58.19
CA THR A 609 14.62 17.79 58.60
C THR A 609 15.48 18.64 57.65
N ALA A 610 14.91 19.15 56.56
CA ALA A 610 15.62 20.01 55.61
C ALA A 610 15.60 21.51 55.96
N ALA A 611 15.23 21.89 57.19
CA ALA A 611 15.33 23.29 57.64
C ALA A 611 16.68 23.63 58.28
N ASN A 612 17.51 22.65 58.65
CA ASN A 612 18.82 22.90 59.26
C ASN A 612 19.79 21.75 58.94
N ASN A 613 20.40 21.79 57.77
CA ASN A 613 21.80 21.40 57.53
C ASN A 613 22.09 21.49 56.02
N LYS A 614 23.06 22.33 55.65
CA LYS A 614 23.77 22.22 54.37
C LYS A 614 24.68 20.98 54.44
N PRO A 615 24.60 20.05 53.48
CA PRO A 615 25.77 19.30 53.06
C PRO A 615 26.28 19.89 51.73
N SER A 616 27.59 20.06 51.66
CA SER A 616 28.36 20.48 50.50
C SER A 616 27.91 19.78 49.21
N ALA A 617 27.49 20.58 48.23
CA ALA A 617 27.25 20.13 46.87
C ALA A 617 28.56 19.67 46.22
N THR A 618 28.55 18.49 45.61
CA THR A 618 29.56 18.09 44.63
C THR A 618 29.38 18.91 43.34
N ALA A 619 30.50 19.27 42.72
CA ALA A 619 30.60 20.30 41.68
C ALA A 619 29.79 20.06 40.40
N ASP A 620 29.31 18.85 40.12
CA ASP A 620 28.56 18.53 38.91
C ASP A 620 27.11 19.05 38.91
N THR A 621 26.50 19.23 40.09
CA THR A 621 25.09 19.65 40.21
C THR A 621 24.91 21.16 40.11
N MET A 622 25.95 21.96 40.40
CA MET A 622 25.91 23.43 40.25
C MET A 622 25.96 23.87 38.79
N GLN A 623 26.61 23.10 37.91
CA GLN A 623 26.74 23.45 36.49
C GLN A 623 25.42 23.24 35.71
N GLN A 624 24.57 22.30 36.15
CA GLN A 624 23.22 22.13 35.62
C GLN A 624 22.21 23.15 36.18
N HIS A 625 22.39 23.61 37.42
CA HIS A 625 21.47 24.56 38.03
C HIS A 625 21.68 25.99 37.51
N GLN A 626 22.92 26.44 37.29
CA GLN A 626 23.20 27.77 36.71
C GLN A 626 22.76 27.91 35.24
N ARG A 627 22.68 26.82 34.47
CA ARG A 627 22.14 26.83 33.09
C ARG A 627 20.62 26.99 33.03
N ALA A 628 19.89 26.64 34.10
CA ALA A 628 18.43 26.70 34.12
C ALA A 628 17.91 28.08 34.58
N THR A 629 18.62 28.77 35.46
CA THR A 629 18.21 30.09 35.97
C THR A 629 18.64 31.25 35.08
N ALA A 630 19.73 31.13 34.31
CA ALA A 630 20.18 32.19 33.40
C ALA A 630 19.29 32.39 32.14
N ILE A 631 18.32 31.50 31.88
CA ILE A 631 17.43 31.58 30.70
C ILE A 631 16.05 32.16 31.07
N SER A 632 15.75 32.36 32.36
CA SER A 632 14.44 32.87 32.81
C SER A 632 14.38 34.40 32.98
N GLU A 633 15.49 35.13 32.84
CA GLU A 633 15.55 36.59 33.09
C GLU A 633 15.77 37.45 31.83
N THR A 634 15.57 36.91 30.62
CA THR A 634 15.69 37.71 29.37
C THR A 634 14.47 37.70 28.46
N VAL A 635 13.30 37.30 28.99
CA VAL A 635 12.02 37.51 28.29
C VAL A 635 10.98 37.95 29.31
N ASP A 636 11.04 39.23 29.66
CA ASP A 636 9.85 40.08 29.85
C ASP A 636 9.95 41.24 28.84
#